data_AF-A0A200R020-F1
#
_entry.id   AF-A0A200R020-F1
#
_cell.length_a   1.000
_cell.length_b   1.000
_cell.length_c   1.000
_cell.angle_alpha   90.00
_cell.angle_beta   90.00
_cell.angle_gamma   90.00
#
_symmetry.space_group_name_H-M   'P 1'
#
loop_
_entity.id
_entity.type
_entity.pdbx_description
1 polymer ?
#
loop_
_entity_poly.entity_id
_entity_poly.type
_entity_poly.pdbx_seq_one_letter_code
_entity_poly.pdbx_strand_id
1 'polypeptide(L)'
;MALKQLVDSIPKTIEELLSYDINWDVYDKHEIEQRMRPWIYKKIIEIFEDNILQEDPYFSNVVDYIVSATKDNHVRVRALRMLEILNDIFFLLEDETELFMIKMWRFLIFEIERAEAAA
;
A
#
# COMPACT_ATOMS: atom_id res chain seq x y z
N MET A 1 -22.48 -8.63 1.90
CA MET A 1 -21.37 -9.49 1.44
C MET A 1 -20.59 -9.96 2.67
N ALA A 2 -20.17 -11.22 2.76
CA ALA A 2 -19.39 -11.67 3.92
C ALA A 2 -17.92 -11.24 3.76
N LEU A 3 -17.30 -10.66 4.80
CA LEU A 3 -15.92 -10.17 4.80
C LEU A 3 -14.90 -11.17 4.20
N LYS A 4 -15.13 -12.46 4.43
CA LYS A 4 -14.31 -13.55 3.90
C LYS A 4 -14.35 -13.64 2.36
N GLN A 5 -15.52 -13.47 1.76
CA GLN A 5 -15.69 -13.51 0.30
C GLN A 5 -14.97 -12.35 -0.38
N LEU A 6 -14.95 -11.18 0.27
CA LEU A 6 -14.22 -10.01 -0.19
C LEU A 6 -12.71 -10.26 -0.21
N VAL A 7 -12.16 -10.82 0.86
CA VAL A 7 -10.72 -11.12 0.93
C VAL A 7 -10.31 -12.19 -0.09
N ASP A 8 -11.17 -13.17 -0.32
CA ASP A 8 -10.93 -14.25 -1.27
C ASP A 8 -11.02 -13.81 -2.73
N SER A 9 -11.73 -12.70 -3.05
CA SER A 9 -11.85 -12.17 -4.41
C SER A 9 -10.68 -11.27 -4.84
N ILE A 10 -9.87 -10.80 -3.90
CA ILE A 10 -8.74 -9.91 -4.21
C ILE A 10 -7.61 -10.72 -4.87
N PRO A 11 -7.06 -10.23 -6.01
CA PRO A 11 -5.96 -10.89 -6.70
C PRO A 11 -4.73 -11.14 -5.81
N LYS A 12 -3.91 -12.11 -6.21
CA LYS A 12 -2.75 -12.56 -5.40
C LYS A 12 -1.41 -12.26 -6.04
N THR A 13 -1.36 -12.09 -7.35
CA THR A 13 -0.12 -11.75 -8.06
C THR A 13 0.00 -10.24 -8.23
N ILE A 14 1.23 -9.73 -8.23
CA ILE A 14 1.46 -8.30 -8.43
C ILE A 14 0.93 -7.81 -9.78
N GLU A 15 1.01 -8.64 -10.82
CA GLU A 15 0.55 -8.31 -12.17
C GLU A 15 -0.97 -8.10 -12.25
N GLU A 16 -1.74 -8.98 -11.62
CA GLU A 16 -3.20 -8.87 -11.53
C GLU A 16 -3.60 -7.68 -10.65
N LEU A 17 -2.90 -7.47 -9.54
CA LEU A 17 -3.14 -6.34 -8.64
C LEU A 17 -2.91 -5.00 -9.34
N LEU A 18 -1.83 -4.87 -10.10
CA LEU A 18 -1.51 -3.67 -10.87
C LEU A 18 -2.46 -3.44 -12.07
N SER A 19 -3.17 -4.48 -12.49
CA SER A 19 -4.15 -4.42 -13.58
C SER A 19 -5.59 -4.31 -13.07
N TYR A 20 -5.78 -4.32 -11.75
CA TYR A 20 -7.09 -4.23 -11.12
C TYR A 20 -7.68 -2.83 -11.31
N ASP A 21 -8.95 -2.77 -11.71
CA ASP A 21 -9.66 -1.52 -11.95
C ASP A 21 -10.13 -0.92 -10.62
N ILE A 22 -9.39 0.07 -10.12
CA ILE A 22 -9.70 0.72 -8.85
C ILE A 22 -10.71 1.84 -9.06
N ASN A 23 -11.77 1.85 -8.24
CA ASN A 23 -12.71 2.95 -8.16
C ASN A 23 -12.12 4.14 -7.38
N TRP A 24 -11.46 5.04 -8.09
CA TRP A 24 -10.82 6.23 -7.50
C TRP A 24 -11.82 7.26 -6.95
N ASP A 25 -13.06 7.29 -7.43
CA ASP A 25 -14.10 8.16 -6.85
C ASP A 25 -14.43 7.73 -5.40
N VAL A 26 -14.45 6.42 -5.15
CA VAL A 26 -14.61 5.87 -3.79
C VAL A 26 -13.38 6.14 -2.95
N TYR A 27 -12.18 6.02 -3.54
CA TYR A 27 -10.93 6.36 -2.88
C TYR A 27 -10.98 7.76 -2.27
N ASP A 28 -11.28 8.76 -3.10
CA ASP A 28 -11.30 10.17 -2.68
C ASP A 28 -12.48 10.46 -1.74
N LYS A 29 -13.68 9.93 -2.03
CA LYS A 29 -14.88 10.16 -1.22
C LYS A 29 -14.74 9.63 0.21
N HIS A 30 -14.03 8.51 0.38
CA HIS A 30 -13.91 7.83 1.67
C HIS A 30 -12.55 8.04 2.35
N GLU A 31 -11.73 8.93 1.81
CA GLU A 31 -10.40 9.31 2.32
C GLU A 31 -9.54 8.07 2.61
N ILE A 32 -9.48 7.16 1.64
CA ILE A 32 -8.80 5.87 1.80
C ILE A 32 -7.30 6.05 2.13
N GLU A 33 -6.67 7.15 1.70
CA GLU A 33 -5.31 7.52 2.09
C GLU A 33 -5.10 7.54 3.62
N GLN A 34 -6.09 8.01 4.37
CA GLN A 34 -6.01 8.11 5.84
C GLN A 34 -6.02 6.73 6.51
N ARG A 35 -6.60 5.73 5.84
CA ARG A 35 -6.63 4.32 6.29
C ARG A 35 -5.38 3.57 5.88
N MET A 36 -4.84 3.88 4.70
CA MET A 36 -3.59 3.32 4.19
C MET A 36 -2.41 3.74 5.06
N ARG A 37 -2.34 5.00 5.50
CA ARG A 37 -1.22 5.55 6.27
C ARG A 37 -0.81 4.73 7.51
N PRO A 38 -1.69 4.45 8.49
CA PRO A 38 -1.32 3.67 9.67
C PRO A 38 -0.92 2.23 9.33
N TRP A 39 -1.51 1.66 8.28
CA TRP A 39 -1.14 0.32 7.82
C TRP A 39 0.26 0.31 7.19
N ILE A 40 0.57 1.28 6.32
CA ILE A 40 1.88 1.45 5.68
C ILE A 40 2.94 1.68 6.74
N TYR A 41 2.71 2.61 7.67
CA TYR A 41 3.62 2.89 8.80
C TYR A 41 3.97 1.61 9.56
N LYS A 42 2.95 0.83 9.94
CA LYS A 42 3.14 -0.41 10.68
C LYS A 42 3.88 -1.45 9.86
N LYS A 43 3.56 -1.61 8.57
CA LYS A 43 4.22 -2.60 7.71
C LYS A 43 5.68 -2.31 7.46
N ILE A 44 6.06 -1.04 7.33
CA ILE A 44 7.47 -0.70 7.16
C ILE A 44 8.24 -1.04 8.45
N ILE A 45 7.72 -0.69 9.63
CA ILE A 45 8.35 -1.10 10.92
C ILE A 45 8.48 -2.61 11.04
N GLU A 46 7.43 -3.36 10.70
CA GLU A 46 7.45 -4.83 10.75
C GLU A 46 8.51 -5.42 9.81
N ILE A 47 8.72 -4.84 8.62
CA ILE A 47 9.73 -5.32 7.66
C ILE A 47 11.14 -5.15 8.23
N PHE A 48 11.40 -4.09 8.97
CA PHE A 48 12.72 -3.83 9.53
C PHE A 48 12.98 -4.53 10.86
N GLU A 49 11.92 -5.08 11.48
CA GLU A 49 11.96 -5.66 12.83
C GLU A 49 12.61 -4.72 13.87
N ASP A 50 12.75 -3.43 13.53
CA ASP A 50 13.59 -2.48 14.22
C ASP A 50 12.80 -1.22 14.52
N ASN A 51 12.61 -0.97 15.82
CA ASN A 51 11.91 0.21 16.30
C ASN A 51 12.76 1.48 16.17
N ILE A 52 14.06 1.37 15.85
CA ILE A 52 14.95 2.52 15.67
C ILE A 52 14.44 3.46 14.55
N LEU A 53 13.81 2.92 13.51
CA LEU A 53 13.24 3.73 12.42
C LEU A 53 12.11 4.66 12.85
N GLN A 54 11.43 4.36 13.97
CA GLN A 54 10.36 5.23 14.48
C GLN A 54 10.90 6.55 15.02
N GLU A 55 12.16 6.57 15.45
CA GLU A 55 12.84 7.76 15.96
C GLU A 55 13.48 8.58 14.81
N ASP A 56 13.53 8.02 13.60
CA ASP A 56 14.07 8.71 12.43
C ASP A 56 13.09 9.80 11.95
N PRO A 57 13.48 11.09 11.94
CA PRO A 57 12.62 12.20 11.52
C PRO A 57 12.19 12.12 10.04
N TYR A 58 12.91 11.36 9.20
CA TYR A 58 12.59 11.16 7.79
C TYR A 58 11.58 10.03 7.57
N PHE A 59 11.38 9.14 8.55
CA PHE A 59 10.47 8.00 8.41
C PHE A 59 9.03 8.42 8.12
N SER A 60 8.55 9.47 8.80
CA SER A 60 7.20 9.99 8.55
C SER A 60 7.04 10.52 7.12
N ASN A 61 8.07 11.18 6.58
CA ASN A 61 8.07 11.69 5.21
C ASN A 61 8.05 10.54 4.18
N VAL A 62 8.75 9.43 4.46
CA VAL A 62 8.70 8.22 3.61
C VAL A 62 7.30 7.62 3.62
N VAL A 63 6.67 7.49 4.78
CA VAL A 63 5.29 7.00 4.90
C VAL A 63 4.32 7.90 4.13
N ASP A 64 4.42 9.22 4.31
CA ASP A 64 3.56 10.19 3.63
C ASP A 64 3.77 10.17 2.11
N TYR A 65 5.02 9.99 1.66
CA TYR A 65 5.34 9.82 0.25
C TYR A 65 4.67 8.56 -0.33
N ILE A 66 4.80 7.41 0.33
CA ILE A 66 4.19 6.14 -0.10
C ILE A 66 2.67 6.26 -0.15
N VAL A 67 2.05 6.85 0.89
CA VAL A 67 0.61 7.12 0.92
C VAL A 67 0.19 8.01 -0.25
N SER A 68 0.90 9.11 -0.49
CA SER A 68 0.59 10.03 -1.59
C SER A 68 0.68 9.34 -2.96
N ALA A 69 1.58 8.38 -3.09
CA ALA A 69 1.76 7.63 -4.32
C ALA A 69 0.68 6.57 -4.57
N THR A 70 -0.09 6.19 -3.55
CA THR A 70 -1.29 5.35 -3.74
C THR A 70 -2.42 6.08 -4.47
N LYS A 71 -2.41 7.42 -4.48
CA LYS A 71 -3.45 8.28 -5.06
C LYS A 71 -3.24 8.60 -6.55
N ASP A 72 -2.01 8.48 -7.04
CA ASP A 72 -1.68 8.98 -8.37
C ASP A 72 -1.95 7.91 -9.44
N ASN A 73 -2.82 8.19 -10.41
CA ASN A 73 -3.15 7.30 -11.56
C ASN A 73 -1.92 6.77 -12.34
N HIS A 74 -0.73 7.33 -12.09
CA HIS A 74 0.56 6.82 -12.53
C HIS A 74 1.18 5.78 -11.57
N VAL A 75 0.37 5.04 -10.78
CA VAL A 75 0.88 4.10 -9.76
C VAL A 75 1.91 3.12 -10.34
N ARG A 76 1.79 2.71 -11.61
CA ARG A 76 2.78 1.87 -12.30
C ARG A 76 4.18 2.50 -12.43
N VAL A 77 4.27 3.81 -12.67
CA VAL A 77 5.56 4.51 -12.89
C VAL A 77 6.18 4.93 -11.56
N ARG A 78 5.37 5.23 -10.54
CA ARG A 78 5.87 5.60 -9.20
C ARG A 78 6.12 4.41 -8.29
N ALA A 79 5.43 3.28 -8.46
CA ALA A 79 5.74 2.05 -7.71
C ALA A 79 7.20 1.64 -7.90
N LEU A 80 7.71 1.64 -9.14
CA LEU A 80 9.13 1.37 -9.44
C LEU A 80 10.10 2.36 -8.79
N ARG A 81 9.75 3.65 -8.76
CA ARG A 81 10.57 4.66 -8.06
C ARG A 81 10.48 4.55 -6.53
N MET A 82 9.36 4.06 -6.01
CA MET A 82 9.14 3.75 -4.60
C MET A 82 9.99 2.55 -4.19
N LEU A 83 10.10 1.54 -5.07
CA LEU A 83 10.99 0.40 -4.94
C LEU A 83 12.46 0.84 -4.89
N GLU A 84 12.88 1.74 -5.79
CA GLU A 84 14.24 2.32 -5.76
C GLU A 84 14.53 3.03 -4.44
N ILE A 85 13.62 3.88 -3.96
CA ILE A 85 13.80 4.59 -2.68
C ILE A 85 13.84 3.62 -1.50
N LEU A 86 12.97 2.59 -1.50
CA LEU A 86 12.96 1.59 -0.44
C LEU A 86 14.23 0.72 -0.48
N ASN A 87 14.68 0.31 -1.66
CA ASN A 87 15.93 -0.44 -1.84
C ASN A 87 17.15 0.40 -1.45
N ASP A 88 17.17 1.69 -1.82
CA ASP A 88 18.30 2.60 -1.56
C ASP A 88 18.38 3.03 -0.09
N ILE A 89 17.25 3.31 0.56
CA ILE A 89 17.23 3.73 1.98
C ILE A 89 17.44 2.53 2.90
N PHE A 90 16.94 1.35 2.50
CA PHE A 90 16.74 0.29 3.46
C PHE A 90 17.41 -1.05 3.13
N PHE A 91 18.15 -1.17 2.01
CA PHE A 91 18.83 -2.40 1.59
C PHE A 91 17.89 -3.64 1.61
N LEU A 92 16.59 -3.45 1.36
CA LEU A 92 15.64 -4.54 1.30
C LEU A 92 16.00 -5.48 0.16
N LEU A 93 15.82 -6.79 0.35
CA LEU A 93 15.94 -7.72 -0.77
C LEU A 93 14.72 -7.51 -1.68
N GLU A 94 14.88 -7.88 -2.95
CA GLU A 94 13.82 -7.74 -3.96
C GLU A 94 12.53 -8.47 -3.52
N ASP A 95 12.68 -9.58 -2.79
CA ASP A 95 11.58 -10.43 -2.30
C ASP A 95 10.72 -9.74 -1.22
N GLU A 96 11.31 -9.07 -0.22
CA GLU A 96 10.52 -8.34 0.80
C GLU A 96 9.77 -7.17 0.17
N THR A 97 10.39 -6.56 -0.83
CA THR A 97 9.85 -5.38 -1.49
C THR A 97 8.66 -5.74 -2.39
N GLU A 98 8.75 -6.85 -3.14
CA GLU A 98 7.61 -7.42 -3.87
C GLU A 98 6.47 -7.82 -2.91
N LEU A 99 6.80 -8.49 -1.81
CA LEU A 99 5.82 -8.92 -0.82
C LEU A 99 5.10 -7.72 -0.16
N PHE A 100 5.82 -6.63 0.10
CA PHE A 100 5.23 -5.38 0.58
C PHE A 100 4.24 -4.81 -0.43
N MET A 101 4.62 -4.72 -1.71
CA MET A 101 3.72 -4.23 -2.76
C MET A 101 2.45 -5.07 -2.86
N ILE A 102 2.58 -6.40 -2.89
CA ILE A 102 1.42 -7.30 -2.95
C ILE A 102 0.50 -7.05 -1.75
N LYS A 103 1.05 -6.97 -0.53
CA LYS A 103 0.27 -6.69 0.68
C LYS A 103 -0.42 -5.32 0.62
N MET A 104 0.27 -4.29 0.14
CA MET A 104 -0.24 -2.93 0.06
C MET A 104 -1.39 -2.81 -0.93
N TRP A 105 -1.23 -3.34 -2.14
CA TRP A 105 -2.27 -3.34 -3.16
C TRP A 105 -3.50 -4.14 -2.73
N ARG A 106 -3.30 -5.29 -2.10
CA ARG A 106 -4.41 -6.07 -1.55
C ARG A 106 -5.17 -5.31 -0.46
N PHE A 107 -4.47 -4.56 0.37
CA PHE A 107 -5.11 -3.74 1.40
C PHE A 107 -5.86 -2.54 0.80
N LEU A 108 -5.32 -1.89 -0.23
CA LEU A 108 -5.98 -0.82 -0.97
C LEU A 108 -7.31 -1.29 -1.57
N ILE A 109 -7.29 -2.38 -2.35
CA ILE A 109 -8.49 -2.94 -2.99
C ILE A 109 -9.52 -3.34 -1.92
N PHE A 110 -9.06 -3.97 -0.83
CA PHE A 110 -9.94 -4.32 0.29
C PHE A 110 -10.67 -3.10 0.87
N GLU A 111 -9.95 -1.99 1.10
CA GLU A 111 -10.56 -0.78 1.69
C GLU A 111 -11.53 -0.09 0.72
N ILE A 112 -11.27 -0.15 -0.59
CA ILE A 112 -12.16 0.37 -1.63
C ILE A 112 -13.45 -0.46 -1.68
N GLU A 113 -13.35 -1.77 -1.90
CA GLU A 113 -14.50 -2.65 -2.01
C GLU A 113 -15.35 -2.67 -0.72
N ARG A 114 -14.68 -2.59 0.43
CA ARG A 114 -15.35 -2.46 1.73
C ARG A 114 -16.12 -1.15 1.83
N ALA A 115 -15.57 -0.04 1.33
CA ALA A 115 -16.25 1.25 1.32
C ALA A 115 -17.45 1.24 0.37
N GLU A 116 -17.34 0.59 -0.79
CA GLU A 116 -18.45 0.39 -1.72
C GLU A 116 -19.58 -0.44 -1.13
N ALA A 117 -19.26 -1.57 -0.48
CA ALA A 117 -20.26 -2.44 0.14
C ALA A 117 -20.97 -1.81 1.34
N ALA A 118 -20.44 -0.71 1.89
CA ALA A 118 -21.01 0.03 2.99
C ALA A 118 -21.82 1.27 2.55
N ALA A 119 -21.77 1.64 1.26
CA ALA A 119 -22.52 2.74 0.65
C ALA A 119 -23.90 2.28 0.15
#